data_AF-F3AD39-F1
#
_entry.id   AF-F3AD39-F1
#
_cell.length_a   1.000
_cell.length_b   1.000
_cell.length_c   1.000
_cell.angle_alpha   90.00
_cell.angle_beta   90.00
_cell.angle_gamma   90.00
#
_symmetry.space_group_name_H-M   'P 1'
#
loop_
_entity.id
_entity.type
_entity.pdbx_description
1 polymer ?
#
loop_
_entity_poly.entity_id
_entity_poly.type
_entity_poly.pdbx_seq_one_letter_code
_entity_poly.pdbx_strand_id
1 'polypeptide(L)'
;MRIWKHFKTITRHKLLVMKYCFKIGLYKQGLLHDLSKYSWTEFSVGCKYYQGTRSPNNAEREATGLSTAWIHHYGRNKHHFEHWVDYGIDCDTVIQGVPMPRKYIAEMVMDRISASRNYHPDTYTDAAPLEYFLKSKEKLWFVHEKTNEDLEFLLRMLADRGEKETLKYIKHVYLKGM
;
A
#
# COMPACT_ATOMS: atom_id res chain seq x y z
N MET A 1 19.78 18.47 3.31
CA MET A 1 19.92 17.48 2.19
C MET A 1 18.97 16.27 2.22
N ARG A 2 18.36 15.86 3.36
CA ARG A 2 17.40 14.73 3.40
C ARG A 2 15.98 15.08 2.94
N ILE A 3 15.55 16.32 3.16
CA ILE A 3 14.21 16.83 2.83
C ILE A 3 13.88 16.67 1.34
N TRP A 4 14.75 17.16 0.45
CA TRP A 4 14.50 17.11 -0.99
C TRP A 4 14.53 15.69 -1.55
N LYS A 5 15.39 14.81 -1.00
CA LYS A 5 15.42 13.39 -1.37
C LYS A 5 14.10 12.72 -0.96
N HIS A 6 13.65 12.93 0.28
CA HIS A 6 12.37 12.40 0.75
C HIS A 6 11.19 12.88 -0.10
N PHE A 7 11.10 14.19 -0.35
CA PHE A 7 10.07 14.78 -1.21
C PHE A 7 10.03 14.15 -2.60
N LYS A 8 11.20 13.97 -3.24
CA LYS A 8 11.30 13.29 -4.53
C LYS A 8 10.83 11.85 -4.48
N THR A 9 11.22 11.10 -3.46
CA THR A 9 10.84 9.69 -3.29
C THR A 9 9.33 9.53 -3.16
N ILE A 10 8.69 10.31 -2.28
CA ILE A 10 7.22 10.21 -2.08
C ILE A 10 6.45 10.71 -3.31
N THR A 11 6.96 11.74 -4.00
CA THR A 11 6.30 12.29 -5.20
C THR A 11 6.43 11.33 -6.38
N ARG A 12 7.60 10.72 -6.58
CA ARG A 12 7.78 9.68 -7.61
C ARG A 12 6.86 8.48 -7.36
N HIS A 13 6.77 8.02 -6.11
CA HIS A 13 5.85 6.95 -5.71
C HIS A 13 4.41 7.30 -6.06
N LYS A 14 3.93 8.47 -5.59
CA LYS A 14 2.57 8.95 -5.85
C LYS A 14 2.25 9.00 -7.36
N LEU A 15 3.16 9.53 -8.17
CA LEU A 15 2.95 9.65 -9.62
C LEU A 15 2.91 8.27 -10.31
N LEU A 16 3.70 7.32 -9.84
CA LEU A 16 3.62 5.93 -10.32
C LEU A 16 2.26 5.32 -9.97
N VAL A 17 1.82 5.41 -8.71
CA VAL A 17 0.50 4.89 -8.31
C VAL A 17 -0.61 5.54 -9.09
N MET A 18 -0.55 6.86 -9.32
CA MET A 18 -1.51 7.59 -10.14
C MET A 18 -1.57 7.02 -11.57
N LYS A 19 -0.41 6.82 -12.21
CA LYS A 19 -0.32 6.22 -13.56
C LYS A 19 -0.98 4.84 -13.60
N TYR A 20 -0.74 4.01 -12.59
CA TYR A 20 -1.29 2.66 -12.50
C TYR A 20 -2.80 2.65 -12.23
N CYS A 21 -3.26 3.47 -11.28
CA CYS A 21 -4.68 3.65 -10.99
C CYS A 21 -5.45 4.11 -12.23
N PHE A 22 -4.87 5.00 -13.05
CA PHE A 22 -5.50 5.49 -14.28
C PHE A 22 -5.64 4.37 -15.32
N LYS A 23 -4.66 3.46 -15.42
CA LYS A 23 -4.75 2.29 -16.32
C LYS A 23 -5.95 1.41 -15.98
N ILE A 24 -6.31 1.29 -14.70
CA ILE A 24 -7.43 0.46 -14.22
C ILE A 24 -8.74 1.23 -13.99
N GLY A 25 -8.80 2.52 -14.33
CA GLY A 25 -10.01 3.35 -14.21
C GLY A 25 -10.25 3.99 -12.84
N LEU A 26 -9.32 3.84 -11.89
CA LEU A 26 -9.43 4.42 -10.54
C LEU A 26 -8.85 5.85 -10.48
N TYR A 27 -9.41 6.78 -11.27
CA TYR A 27 -8.89 8.15 -11.37
C TYR A 27 -8.88 8.89 -10.03
N LYS A 28 -9.96 8.80 -9.26
CA LYS A 28 -10.07 9.46 -7.95
C LYS A 28 -9.02 8.93 -6.97
N GLN A 29 -8.81 7.62 -6.91
CA GLN A 29 -7.80 7.00 -6.07
C GLN A 29 -6.40 7.47 -6.49
N GLY A 30 -6.06 7.44 -7.78
CA GLY A 30 -4.76 7.90 -8.26
C GLY A 30 -4.45 9.36 -7.90
N LEU A 31 -5.44 10.25 -8.02
CA LEU A 31 -5.29 11.67 -7.66
C LEU A 31 -5.11 11.87 -6.15
N LEU A 32 -5.87 11.15 -5.34
CA LEU A 32 -5.91 11.33 -3.88
C LEU A 32 -4.90 10.46 -3.11
N HIS A 33 -4.29 9.49 -3.78
CA HIS A 33 -3.34 8.56 -3.18
C HIS A 33 -2.23 9.31 -2.42
N ASP A 34 -2.07 8.95 -1.15
CA ASP A 34 -1.00 9.37 -0.25
C ASP A 34 -0.80 10.88 -0.09
N LEU A 35 -1.85 11.69 -0.29
CA LEU A 35 -1.75 13.13 -0.08
C LEU A 35 -1.40 13.49 1.38
N SER A 36 -1.69 12.61 2.34
CA SER A 36 -1.31 12.82 3.74
C SER A 36 0.21 12.85 3.96
N LYS A 37 1.02 12.25 3.07
CA LYS A 37 2.50 12.25 3.14
C LYS A 37 3.10 13.66 3.04
N TYR A 38 2.33 14.63 2.54
CA TYR A 38 2.73 16.03 2.45
C TYR A 38 2.32 16.86 3.68
N SER A 39 1.55 16.28 4.61
CA SER A 39 1.24 16.92 5.89
C SER A 39 2.49 17.04 6.75
N TRP A 40 2.52 18.02 7.66
CA TRP A 40 3.63 18.19 8.58
C TRP A 40 3.90 16.94 9.44
N THR A 41 2.84 16.28 9.91
CA THR A 41 2.90 15.08 10.75
C THR A 41 3.70 13.95 10.10
N GLU A 42 3.51 13.73 8.80
CA GLU A 42 4.22 12.67 8.07
C GLU A 42 5.54 13.17 7.47
N PHE A 43 5.53 14.35 6.83
CA PHE A 43 6.66 14.84 6.06
C PHE A 43 7.88 15.15 6.94
N SER A 44 7.66 15.74 8.12
CA SER A 44 8.76 16.09 9.05
C SER A 44 9.47 14.84 9.57
N VAL A 45 8.70 13.82 9.97
CA VAL A 45 9.19 12.50 10.39
C VAL A 45 9.90 11.80 9.22
N GLY A 46 9.28 11.81 8.04
CA GLY A 46 9.84 11.24 6.82
C GLY A 46 11.20 11.84 6.46
N CYS A 47 11.36 13.15 6.63
CA CYS A 47 12.65 13.84 6.45
C CYS A 47 13.69 13.46 7.51
N LYS A 48 13.28 13.34 8.79
CA LYS A 48 14.15 12.98 9.91
C LYS A 48 14.74 11.58 9.75
N TYR A 49 13.88 10.60 9.43
CA TYR A 49 14.24 9.19 9.34
C TYR A 49 14.53 8.69 7.91
N TYR A 50 14.75 9.60 6.96
CA TYR A 50 15.03 9.24 5.58
C TYR A 50 16.36 8.47 5.43
N GLN A 51 16.28 7.25 4.89
CA GLN A 51 17.43 6.38 4.59
C GLN A 51 17.60 6.11 3.08
N GLY A 52 16.51 6.17 2.30
CA GLY A 52 16.50 5.97 0.85
C GLY A 52 16.30 4.53 0.39
N THR A 53 16.51 3.53 1.24
CA THR A 53 16.37 2.10 0.90
C THR A 53 15.10 1.45 1.43
N ARG A 54 14.39 2.11 2.35
CA ARG A 54 13.13 1.63 2.95
C ARG A 54 12.29 2.79 3.48
N SER A 55 11.07 2.48 3.92
CA SER A 55 10.14 3.46 4.52
C SER A 55 10.73 4.12 5.77
N PRO A 56 10.75 5.47 5.86
CA PRO A 56 11.14 6.19 7.08
C PRO A 56 10.31 5.80 8.31
N ASN A 57 9.06 5.36 8.12
CA ASN A 57 8.18 4.94 9.20
C ASN A 57 8.71 3.71 9.95
N ASN A 58 9.44 2.81 9.27
CA ASN A 58 10.06 1.66 9.93
C ASN A 58 11.21 2.10 10.82
N ALA A 59 12.01 3.05 10.37
CA ALA A 59 13.09 3.62 11.15
C ALA A 59 12.59 4.45 12.35
N GLU A 60 11.45 5.16 12.21
CA GLU A 60 10.77 5.78 13.34
C GLU A 60 10.34 4.71 14.37
N ARG A 61 9.66 3.65 13.91
CA ARG A 61 9.17 2.57 14.76
C ARG A 61 10.30 1.88 15.54
N GLU A 62 11.45 1.64 14.91
CA GLU A 62 12.62 1.07 15.56
C GLU A 62 13.22 2.00 16.63
N ALA A 63 13.17 3.31 16.41
CA ALA A 63 13.74 4.30 17.34
C ALA A 63 12.85 4.59 18.54
N THR A 64 11.52 4.48 18.41
CA THR A 64 10.56 4.97 19.42
C THR A 64 9.58 3.90 19.91
N GLY A 65 9.54 2.73 19.26
CA GLY A 65 8.49 1.72 19.45
C GLY A 65 7.18 2.02 18.72
N LEU A 66 7.04 3.19 18.08
CA LEU A 66 5.80 3.65 17.45
C LEU A 66 6.07 4.52 16.22
N SER A 67 5.39 4.25 15.11
CA SER A 67 5.43 5.19 13.99
C SER A 67 4.21 6.11 14.00
N THR A 68 4.40 7.35 14.47
CA THR A 68 3.33 8.37 14.48
C THR A 68 2.95 8.75 13.05
N ALA A 69 3.93 8.79 12.15
CA ALA A 69 3.68 9.02 10.73
C ALA A 69 2.85 7.88 10.13
N TRP A 70 3.13 6.62 10.44
CA TRP A 70 2.32 5.49 9.94
C TRP A 70 0.88 5.55 10.44
N ILE A 71 0.65 5.85 11.72
CA ILE A 71 -0.69 5.97 12.30
C ILE A 71 -1.50 7.06 11.60
N HIS A 72 -0.89 8.24 11.42
CA HIS A 72 -1.52 9.32 10.69
C HIS A 72 -1.83 8.93 9.22
N HIS A 73 -0.93 8.15 8.62
CA HIS A 73 -0.97 7.72 7.23
C HIS A 73 -2.07 6.71 6.94
N TYR A 74 -2.07 5.54 7.58
CA TYR A 74 -3.12 4.54 7.33
C TYR A 74 -4.49 5.05 7.80
N GLY A 75 -4.54 5.95 8.79
CA GLY A 75 -5.79 6.60 9.22
C GLY A 75 -6.43 7.50 8.15
N ARG A 76 -5.69 7.94 7.14
CA ARG A 76 -6.19 8.81 6.05
C ARG A 76 -6.20 8.13 4.67
N ASN A 77 -5.39 7.09 4.48
CA ASN A 77 -5.26 6.38 3.22
C ASN A 77 -5.92 5.01 3.32
N LYS A 78 -7.14 4.94 2.79
CA LYS A 78 -8.04 3.78 2.89
C LYS A 78 -7.56 2.53 2.14
N HIS A 79 -6.48 2.61 1.36
CA HIS A 79 -5.90 1.43 0.73
C HIS A 79 -4.98 0.65 1.68
N HIS A 80 -4.75 1.10 2.91
CA HIS A 80 -4.08 0.31 3.95
C HIS A 80 -5.10 -0.51 4.74
N PHE A 81 -4.82 -1.79 4.98
CA PHE A 81 -5.73 -2.67 5.71
C PHE A 81 -5.87 -2.27 7.18
N GLU A 82 -4.90 -1.56 7.76
CA GLU A 82 -4.98 -1.02 9.13
C GLU A 82 -6.12 0.01 9.29
N HIS A 83 -6.56 0.64 8.19
CA HIS A 83 -7.73 1.51 8.19
C HIS A 83 -9.04 0.76 8.42
N TRP A 84 -9.03 -0.55 8.17
CA TRP A 84 -10.21 -1.42 8.17
C TRP A 84 -10.10 -2.44 9.31
N VAL A 85 -9.75 -1.94 10.50
CA VAL A 85 -9.80 -2.70 11.76
C VAL A 85 -10.83 -2.01 12.65
N ASP A 86 -11.72 -2.80 13.23
CA ASP A 86 -12.79 -2.33 14.13
C ASP A 86 -12.95 -3.31 15.30
N TYR A 87 -13.82 -2.97 16.24
CA TYR A 87 -14.28 -3.91 17.26
C TYR A 87 -14.97 -5.10 16.60
N GLY A 88 -14.55 -6.30 16.98
CA GLY A 88 -15.20 -7.50 16.49
C GLY A 88 -16.49 -7.79 17.23
N ILE A 89 -17.40 -8.44 16.52
CA ILE A 89 -18.59 -9.05 17.08
C ILE A 89 -18.22 -10.52 17.29
N ASP A 90 -18.28 -11.00 18.54
CA ASP A 90 -17.95 -12.38 18.92
C ASP A 90 -16.57 -12.85 18.40
N CYS A 91 -15.52 -12.05 18.65
CA CYS A 91 -14.16 -12.35 18.21
C CYS A 91 -13.17 -12.61 19.36
N ASP A 92 -12.09 -13.34 19.06
CA ASP A 92 -11.08 -13.75 20.05
C ASP A 92 -10.17 -12.60 20.51
N THR A 93 -10.08 -11.52 19.73
CA THR A 93 -9.03 -10.48 19.87
C THR A 93 -9.54 -9.09 20.22
N VAL A 94 -10.85 -8.93 20.53
CA VAL A 94 -11.58 -7.66 20.75
C VAL A 94 -11.67 -6.77 19.50
N ILE A 95 -10.60 -6.70 18.71
CA ILE A 95 -10.55 -6.05 17.39
C ILE A 95 -10.38 -7.09 16.29
N GLN A 96 -10.94 -6.82 15.12
CA GLN A 96 -10.79 -7.65 13.94
C GLN A 96 -10.76 -6.80 12.66
N GLY A 97 -10.21 -7.37 11.60
CA GLY A 97 -10.29 -6.77 10.28
C GLY A 97 -11.71 -6.82 9.74
N VAL A 98 -12.16 -5.75 9.10
CA VAL A 98 -13.42 -5.69 8.35
C VAL A 98 -13.15 -5.72 6.84
N PRO A 99 -14.12 -6.17 6.01
CA PRO A 99 -13.90 -6.28 4.57
C PRO A 99 -13.51 -4.94 3.93
N MET A 100 -12.36 -4.92 3.24
CA MET A 100 -11.95 -3.78 2.43
C MET A 100 -12.75 -3.73 1.12
N PRO A 101 -13.27 -2.55 0.73
CA PRO A 101 -13.86 -2.37 -0.60
C PRO A 101 -12.85 -2.65 -1.72
N ARG A 102 -13.29 -3.33 -2.78
CA ARG A 102 -12.46 -3.77 -3.93
C ARG A 102 -11.58 -2.66 -4.52
N LYS A 103 -12.10 -1.43 -4.63
CA LYS A 103 -11.34 -0.26 -5.11
C LYS A 103 -10.07 0.03 -4.31
N TYR A 104 -10.10 -0.18 -2.99
CA TYR A 104 -8.97 0.07 -2.10
C TYR A 104 -7.99 -1.10 -2.08
N ILE A 105 -8.47 -2.33 -2.28
CA ILE A 105 -7.60 -3.49 -2.52
C ILE A 105 -6.84 -3.30 -3.85
N ALA A 106 -7.54 -2.90 -4.92
CA ALA A 106 -6.89 -2.61 -6.20
C ALA A 106 -5.89 -1.45 -6.10
N GLU A 107 -6.23 -0.37 -5.39
CA GLU A 107 -5.29 0.72 -5.08
C GLU A 107 -4.06 0.19 -4.33
N MET A 108 -4.22 -0.70 -3.33
CA MET A 108 -3.10 -1.32 -2.60
C MET A 108 -2.19 -2.15 -3.53
N VAL A 109 -2.74 -2.85 -4.52
CA VAL A 109 -1.93 -3.56 -5.52
C VAL A 109 -1.08 -2.56 -6.33
N MET A 110 -1.68 -1.44 -6.76
CA MET A 110 -0.95 -0.40 -7.50
C MET A 110 0.12 0.26 -6.63
N ASP A 111 -0.17 0.47 -5.35
CA ASP A 111 0.75 0.96 -4.33
C ASP A 111 1.97 0.04 -4.21
N ARG A 112 1.76 -1.27 -4.02
CA ARG A 112 2.85 -2.25 -3.87
C ARG A 112 3.71 -2.36 -5.12
N ILE A 113 3.12 -2.42 -6.33
CA ILE A 113 3.87 -2.39 -7.59
C ILE A 113 4.76 -1.14 -7.65
N SER A 114 4.19 0.02 -7.33
CA SER A 114 4.90 1.30 -7.41
C SER A 114 5.98 1.41 -6.35
N ALA A 115 5.74 0.94 -5.14
CA ALA A 115 6.72 0.93 -4.05
C ALA A 115 7.92 0.06 -4.41
N SER A 116 7.69 -1.18 -4.89
CA SER A 116 8.76 -2.07 -5.33
C SER A 116 9.60 -1.43 -6.43
N ARG A 117 8.99 -0.78 -7.43
CA ARG A 117 9.71 -0.05 -8.49
C ARG A 117 10.44 1.20 -8.00
N ASN A 118 9.93 1.85 -6.96
CA ASN A 118 10.49 3.10 -6.46
C ASN A 118 11.71 2.87 -5.56
N TYR A 119 11.68 1.84 -4.72
CA TYR A 119 12.78 1.51 -3.80
C TYR A 119 13.81 0.54 -4.40
N HIS A 120 13.40 -0.31 -5.34
CA HIS A 120 14.26 -1.33 -5.93
C HIS A 120 14.13 -1.36 -7.47
N PRO A 121 14.40 -0.24 -8.17
CA PRO A 121 14.18 -0.14 -9.62
C PRO A 121 15.01 -1.16 -10.42
N ASP A 122 16.25 -1.42 -10.00
CA ASP A 122 17.20 -2.27 -10.74
C ASP A 122 16.93 -3.77 -10.55
N THR A 123 16.16 -4.15 -9.53
CA THR A 123 15.86 -5.54 -9.18
C THR A 123 14.36 -5.84 -9.19
N TYR A 124 13.54 -4.93 -9.72
CA TYR A 124 12.10 -5.12 -9.77
C TYR A 124 11.73 -6.30 -10.68
N THR A 125 10.88 -7.17 -10.15
CA THR A 125 10.16 -8.20 -10.90
C THR A 125 8.67 -8.10 -10.56
N ASP A 126 7.81 -8.64 -11.42
CA ASP A 126 6.36 -8.70 -11.15
C ASP A 126 6.03 -9.61 -9.94
N ALA A 127 6.97 -10.45 -9.49
CA ALA A 127 6.85 -11.23 -8.26
C ALA A 127 7.16 -10.44 -6.97
N ALA A 128 7.92 -9.34 -7.06
CA ALA A 128 8.39 -8.61 -5.87
C ALA A 128 7.26 -8.14 -4.92
N PRO A 129 6.11 -7.63 -5.41
CA PRO A 129 4.98 -7.31 -4.55
C PRO A 129 4.39 -8.52 -3.79
N LEU A 130 4.33 -9.69 -4.42
CA LEU A 130 3.85 -10.94 -3.82
C LEU A 130 4.84 -11.42 -2.75
N GLU A 131 6.13 -11.46 -3.05
CA GLU A 131 7.17 -11.87 -2.10
C GLU A 131 7.15 -10.99 -0.84
N TYR A 132 6.97 -9.68 -1.00
CA TYR A 132 6.85 -8.76 0.13
C TYR A 132 5.60 -9.04 0.97
N PHE A 133 4.46 -9.35 0.34
CA PHE A 133 3.24 -9.73 1.06
C PHE A 133 3.42 -11.04 1.83
N LEU A 134 3.90 -12.10 1.18
CA LEU A 134 4.06 -13.43 1.78
C LEU A 134 4.99 -13.44 3.00
N LYS A 135 6.05 -12.60 3.03
CA LYS A 135 6.95 -12.45 4.19
C LYS A 135 6.25 -12.04 5.48
N SER A 136 5.08 -11.39 5.37
CA SER A 136 4.34 -10.87 6.52
C SER A 136 2.95 -11.48 6.69
N LYS A 137 2.44 -12.23 5.70
CA LYS A 137 1.06 -12.74 5.65
C LYS A 137 0.64 -13.44 6.95
N GLU A 138 1.47 -14.33 7.48
CA GLU A 138 1.17 -15.09 8.72
C GLU A 138 1.02 -14.17 9.96
N LYS A 139 1.59 -12.97 9.91
CA LYS A 139 1.52 -11.97 10.98
C LYS A 139 0.33 -11.00 10.81
N LEU A 140 -0.36 -11.05 9.67
CA LEU A 140 -1.50 -10.18 9.33
C LEU A 140 -2.83 -10.77 9.82
N TRP A 141 -2.85 -11.33 11.04
CA TRP A 141 -4.04 -11.93 11.65
C TRP A 141 -5.23 -10.96 11.77
N PHE A 142 -4.95 -9.66 11.81
CA PHE A 142 -5.95 -8.60 11.94
C PHE A 142 -6.54 -8.14 10.59
N VAL A 143 -6.12 -8.74 9.47
CA VAL A 143 -6.67 -8.40 8.15
C VAL A 143 -7.80 -9.37 7.80
N HIS A 144 -8.93 -8.83 7.35
CA HIS A 144 -10.10 -9.64 6.99
C HIS A 144 -9.74 -10.71 5.94
N GLU A 145 -10.21 -11.94 6.13
CA GLU A 145 -9.87 -13.09 5.28
C GLU A 145 -10.13 -12.80 3.80
N LYS A 146 -11.33 -12.31 3.47
CA LYS A 146 -11.68 -11.96 2.09
C LYS A 146 -10.76 -10.91 1.45
N THR A 147 -10.26 -9.96 2.25
CA THR A 147 -9.30 -8.95 1.79
C THR A 147 -7.94 -9.58 1.49
N ASN A 148 -7.49 -10.50 2.35
CA ASN A 148 -6.25 -11.24 2.12
C ASN A 148 -6.35 -12.12 0.87
N GLU A 149 -7.46 -12.83 0.68
CA GLU A 149 -7.71 -13.64 -0.53
C GLU A 149 -7.62 -12.81 -1.81
N ASP A 150 -8.37 -11.71 -1.87
CA ASP A 150 -8.43 -10.87 -3.07
C ASP A 150 -7.07 -10.21 -3.35
N LEU A 151 -6.39 -9.72 -2.31
CA LEU A 151 -5.06 -9.15 -2.44
C LEU A 151 -4.06 -10.19 -2.95
N GLU A 152 -4.00 -11.36 -2.32
CA GLU A 152 -3.08 -12.43 -2.71
C GLU A 152 -3.35 -12.92 -4.13
N PHE A 153 -4.62 -13.12 -4.49
CA PHE A 153 -5.01 -13.53 -5.83
C PHE A 153 -4.47 -12.56 -6.89
N LEU A 154 -4.64 -11.25 -6.68
CA LEU A 154 -4.15 -10.24 -7.64
C LEU A 154 -2.61 -10.17 -7.68
N LEU A 155 -1.93 -10.35 -6.55
CA LEU A 155 -0.47 -10.40 -6.48
C LEU A 155 0.12 -11.66 -7.12
N ARG A 156 -0.55 -12.82 -6.97
CA ARG A 156 -0.20 -14.05 -7.69
C ARG A 156 -0.44 -13.91 -9.19
N MET A 157 -1.56 -13.32 -9.59
CA MET A 157 -1.82 -13.03 -11.01
C MET A 157 -0.73 -12.13 -11.59
N LEU A 158 -0.28 -11.11 -10.85
CA LEU A 158 0.84 -10.27 -11.25
C LEU A 158 2.11 -11.11 -11.46
N ALA A 159 2.48 -11.93 -10.48
CA ALA A 159 3.67 -12.77 -10.55
C ALA A 159 3.63 -13.77 -11.71
N ASP A 160 2.47 -14.40 -11.95
CA ASP A 160 2.33 -15.51 -12.90
C ASP A 160 2.04 -15.05 -14.33
N ARG A 161 1.25 -13.98 -14.49
CA ARG A 161 0.72 -13.51 -15.79
C ARG A 161 1.26 -12.14 -16.21
N GLY A 162 1.99 -11.48 -15.33
CA GLY A 162 2.60 -10.18 -15.56
C GLY A 162 1.63 -8.99 -15.49
N GLU A 163 2.21 -7.79 -15.51
CA GLU A 163 1.49 -6.52 -15.35
C GLU A 163 0.33 -6.36 -16.33
N LYS A 164 0.54 -6.60 -17.63
CA LYS A 164 -0.45 -6.28 -18.67
C LYS A 164 -1.77 -7.03 -18.46
N GLU A 165 -1.70 -8.35 -18.26
CA GLU A 165 -2.89 -9.18 -18.07
C GLU A 165 -3.56 -8.90 -16.73
N THR A 166 -2.76 -8.65 -15.69
CA THR A 166 -3.28 -8.32 -14.36
C THR A 166 -4.04 -7.00 -14.35
N LEU A 167 -3.51 -5.93 -14.94
CA LEU A 167 -4.20 -4.64 -15.03
C LEU A 167 -5.49 -4.74 -15.87
N LYS A 168 -5.48 -5.52 -16.95
CA LYS A 168 -6.67 -5.78 -17.77
C LYS A 168 -7.74 -6.51 -16.97
N TYR A 169 -7.37 -7.56 -16.25
CA TYR A 169 -8.28 -8.29 -15.36
C TYR A 169 -8.85 -7.37 -14.28
N ILE A 170 -7.99 -6.56 -13.64
CA ILE A 170 -8.43 -5.62 -12.60
C ILE A 170 -9.50 -4.69 -13.15
N LYS A 171 -9.23 -4.04 -14.29
CA LYS A 171 -10.16 -3.08 -14.91
C LYS A 171 -11.48 -3.69 -15.32
N HIS A 172 -11.46 -4.83 -16.00
CA HIS A 172 -12.63 -5.34 -16.73
C HIS A 172 -13.41 -6.42 -15.98
N VAL A 173 -12.81 -7.03 -14.95
CA VAL A 173 -13.42 -8.12 -14.18
C VAL A 173 -13.46 -7.76 -12.70
N TYR A 174 -12.31 -7.46 -12.09
CA TYR A 174 -12.25 -7.20 -10.66
C TYR A 174 -12.86 -5.86 -10.23
N LEU A 175 -13.00 -4.88 -11.12
CA LEU A 175 -13.66 -3.61 -10.81
C LEU A 175 -15.01 -3.47 -11.51
N LYS A 176 -15.44 -4.52 -12.23
CA LYS A 176 -16.72 -4.50 -12.95
C LYS A 176 -17.88 -4.33 -11.96
N GLY A 177 -18.79 -3.41 -12.28
CA GLY A 177 -19.98 -3.11 -11.48
C GLY A 177 -19.75 -2.15 -10.31
N MET A 178 -18.55 -1.54 -10.23
CA MET A 178 -18.31 -0.38 -9.35
C MET A 178 -18.46 0.94 -10.10
#